data_AF-A0A962E9T9-F1
#
_entry.id   AF-A0A962E9T9-F1
#
_cell.length_a   1.000
_cell.length_b   1.000
_cell.length_c   1.000
_cell.angle_alpha   90.00
_cell.angle_beta   90.00
_cell.angle_gamma   90.00
#
_symmetry.space_group_name_H-M   'P 1'
#
loop_
_entity.id
_entity.type
_entity.pdbx_description
1 polymer ?
#
loop_
_entity_poly.entity_id
_entity_poly.type
_entity_poly.pdbx_seq_one_letter_code
_entity_poly.pdbx_strand_id
1 'polypeptide(L)'
;MAKPGPRTTRRYSDHFKATAVRLSHVRGVSVQEVAESLYIHPFMLSRWRKQAREGLIRMKRVAVDETVAAELQELRKVKKAYERLKVEHDLLKKAIAFSSAQKTKSSPSSAASKARTR
;
A
#
# COMPACT_ATOMS: atom_id res chain seq x y z
N MET A 1 29.04 -7.94 -6.60
CA MET A 1 29.38 -7.66 -5.19
C MET A 1 28.40 -6.62 -4.66
N ALA A 2 27.67 -6.91 -3.58
CA ALA A 2 26.77 -5.95 -2.96
C ALA A 2 27.57 -4.73 -2.46
N LYS A 3 27.10 -3.52 -2.77
CA LYS A 3 27.76 -2.27 -2.36
C LYS A 3 27.85 -2.23 -0.82
N PRO A 4 29.00 -1.87 -0.23
CA PRO A 4 29.09 -1.70 1.21
C PRO A 4 28.08 -0.64 1.66
N GLY A 5 27.26 -0.99 2.65
CA GLY A 5 26.24 -0.10 3.20
C GLY A 5 26.83 1.21 3.74
N PRO A 6 26.00 2.24 3.96
CA PRO A 6 26.44 3.54 4.45
C PRO A 6 27.30 3.39 5.71
N ARG A 7 28.49 4.00 5.70
CA ARG A 7 29.44 3.93 6.83
C ARG A 7 28.73 4.39 8.10
N THR A 8 28.87 3.60 9.16
CA THR A 8 28.40 3.93 10.52
C THR A 8 29.02 5.25 10.96
N THR A 9 28.27 6.35 10.84
CA THR A 9 28.68 7.67 11.33
C THR A 9 29.01 7.57 12.82
N ARG A 10 30.17 8.11 13.25
CA ARG A 10 30.64 8.09 14.64
C ARG A 10 29.62 8.66 15.64
N ARG A 11 28.73 9.56 15.18
CA ARG A 11 27.59 10.10 15.94
C ARG A 11 26.38 10.30 15.01
N TYR A 12 25.26 9.66 15.32
CA TYR A 12 23.98 9.92 14.65
C TYR A 12 23.35 11.21 15.18
N SER A 13 22.73 11.98 14.27
CA SER A 13 21.96 13.18 14.64
C SER A 13 20.72 12.80 15.45
N ASP A 14 20.27 13.69 16.33
CA ASP A 14 19.09 13.41 17.15
C ASP A 14 17.80 13.30 16.32
N HIS A 15 17.74 14.02 15.19
CA HIS A 15 16.68 13.86 14.19
C HIS A 15 16.67 12.44 13.62
N PHE A 16 17.83 11.89 13.24
CA PHE A 16 17.93 10.52 12.72
C PHE A 16 17.47 9.49 13.76
N LYS A 17 17.93 9.63 15.02
CA LYS A 17 17.50 8.74 16.11
C LYS A 17 15.99 8.83 16.36
N ALA A 18 15.43 10.03 16.35
CA ALA A 18 14.00 10.24 16.54
C ALA A 18 13.15 9.60 15.42
N THR A 19 13.59 9.72 14.17
CA THR A 19 12.93 9.08 13.02
C THR A 19 13.02 7.57 13.09
N ALA A 20 14.19 7.01 13.41
CA ALA A 20 14.39 5.57 13.56
C ALA A 20 13.48 4.99 14.67
N VAL A 21 13.39 5.67 15.81
CA VAL A 21 12.48 5.27 16.90
C VAL A 21 11.02 5.36 16.45
N ARG A 22 10.62 6.38 15.67
CA ARG A 22 9.25 6.51 15.14
C ARG A 22 8.88 5.36 14.21
N LEU A 23 9.78 4.99 13.30
CA LEU A 23 9.59 3.85 12.39
C LEU A 23 9.39 2.53 13.15
N SER A 24 10.13 2.35 14.26
CA SER A 24 9.98 1.16 15.11
C SER A 24 8.65 1.05 15.88
N HIS A 25 7.86 2.12 15.95
CA HIS A 25 6.54 2.12 16.60
C HIS A 25 5.39 1.87 15.62
N VAL A 26 5.67 1.77 14.32
CA VAL A 26 4.66 1.42 13.31
C VAL A 26 4.21 -0.03 13.54
N ARG A 27 2.89 -0.25 13.62
CA ARG A 27 2.32 -1.59 13.85
C ARG A 27 2.70 -2.52 12.70
N GLY A 28 3.19 -3.71 13.02
CA GLY A 28 3.57 -4.74 12.05
C GLY A 28 5.02 -4.67 11.55
N VAL A 29 5.80 -3.68 11.97
CA VAL A 29 7.21 -3.54 11.59
C VAL A 29 8.11 -4.06 12.72
N SER A 30 9.06 -4.94 12.40
CA SER A 30 10.01 -5.47 13.39
C SER A 30 11.19 -4.53 13.62
N VAL A 31 11.79 -4.55 14.82
CA VAL A 31 12.99 -3.75 15.12
C VAL A 31 14.17 -4.14 14.21
N GLN A 32 14.26 -5.42 13.85
CA GLN A 32 15.32 -5.95 12.99
C GLN A 32 15.20 -5.41 11.57
N GLU A 33 13.99 -5.38 11.01
CA GLU A 33 13.71 -4.86 9.66
C GLU A 33 13.97 -3.35 9.57
N VAL A 34 13.62 -2.57 10.60
CA VAL A 34 13.96 -1.14 10.66
C VAL A 34 15.46 -0.94 10.76
N ALA A 35 16.15 -1.77 11.53
CA ALA A 35 17.59 -1.68 11.69
C ALA A 35 18.33 -2.02 10.39
N GLU A 36 17.87 -3.06 9.68
CA GLU A 36 18.39 -3.48 8.38
C GLU A 36 18.17 -2.41 7.31
N SER A 37 16.97 -1.85 7.20
CA SER A 37 16.66 -0.77 6.25
C SER A 37 17.46 0.51 6.50
N LEU A 38 17.77 0.82 7.76
CA LEU A 38 18.58 1.96 8.16
C LEU A 38 20.09 1.65 8.22
N TYR A 39 20.50 0.41 7.91
CA TYR A 39 21.88 -0.08 8.01
C TYR A 39 22.52 0.18 9.38
N ILE A 40 21.75 -0.01 10.44
CA ILE A 40 22.18 0.12 11.83
C ILE A 40 22.10 -1.23 12.54
N HIS A 41 22.94 -1.45 13.54
CA HIS A 41 22.81 -2.62 14.40
C HIS A 41 21.51 -2.55 15.24
N PRO A 42 20.69 -3.61 15.32
CA PRO A 42 19.41 -3.62 16.06
C PRO A 42 19.53 -3.15 17.51
N PHE A 43 20.65 -3.47 18.17
CA PHE A 43 20.97 -3.01 19.52
C PHE A 43 20.94 -1.48 19.67
N MET A 44 21.41 -0.73 18.65
CA MET A 44 21.38 0.74 18.68
C MET A 44 19.94 1.27 18.69
N LEU A 45 19.05 0.65 17.92
CA LEU A 45 17.65 1.03 17.86
C LEU A 45 16.94 0.76 19.20
N SER A 46 17.22 -0.39 19.83
CA SER A 46 16.74 -0.70 21.18
C SER A 46 17.24 0.31 22.22
N ARG A 47 18.51 0.71 22.14
CA ARG A 47 19.08 1.77 22.99
C ARG A 47 18.38 3.10 22.79
N TRP A 48 18.12 3.51 21.55
CA TRP A 48 17.41 4.76 21.26
C TRP A 48 15.96 4.73 21.72
N ARG A 49 15.26 3.57 21.65
CA ARG A 49 13.92 3.43 22.25
C ARG A 49 13.94 3.66 23.76
N LYS A 50 14.99 3.20 24.46
CA LYS A 50 15.18 3.48 25.89
C LYS A 50 15.43 4.98 26.13
N GLN A 51 16.34 5.58 25.37
CA GLN A 51 16.66 7.02 25.49
C GLN A 51 15.49 7.94 25.13
N ALA A 52 14.60 7.52 24.22
CA ALA A 52 13.37 8.23 23.91
C ALA A 52 12.34 8.19 25.06
N ARG A 53 12.24 7.05 25.76
CA ARG A 53 11.41 6.94 26.98
C ARG A 53 11.95 7.77 28.15
N GLU A 54 13.27 7.86 28.26
CA GLU A 54 13.97 8.65 29.27
C GLU A 54 14.03 10.16 28.93
N GLY A 55 13.45 10.59 27.81
CA GLY A 55 13.40 12.00 27.40
C GLY A 55 14.72 12.59 26.88
N LEU A 56 15.78 11.77 26.78
CA LEU A 56 17.09 12.19 26.24
C LEU A 56 17.04 12.51 24.74
N ILE A 57 16.24 11.74 24.00
CA ILE A 57 15.96 12.03 22.60
C ILE A 57 14.68 12.85 22.58
N ARG A 58 14.80 14.16 22.38
CA ARG A 58 13.64 15.01 22.08
C ARG A 58 13.09 14.54 20.74
N MET A 59 12.12 13.63 20.78
CA MET A 59 11.18 13.41 19.70
C MET A 59 10.36 14.69 19.60
N LYS A 60 10.96 15.73 19.00
CA LYS A 60 10.21 16.92 18.60
C LYS A 60 9.03 16.34 17.85
N ARG A 61 7.81 16.54 18.37
CA ARG A 61 6.61 16.35 17.59
C ARG A 61 6.86 17.25 16.40
N VAL A 62 7.32 16.66 15.31
CA VAL A 62 7.28 17.32 14.02
C VAL A 62 5.79 17.53 13.90
N ALA A 63 5.35 18.77 14.14
CA ALA A 63 4.02 19.18 13.78
C ALA A 63 3.96 18.77 12.32
N VAL A 64 3.24 17.68 12.05
CA VAL A 64 2.97 17.31 10.67
C VAL A 64 2.14 18.51 10.23
N ASP A 65 2.70 19.32 9.32
CA ASP A 65 1.99 20.46 8.79
C ASP A 65 0.58 19.98 8.43
N GLU A 66 -0.43 20.67 8.96
CA GLU A 66 -1.83 20.22 8.87
C GLU A 66 -2.23 20.01 7.40
N THR A 67 -1.58 20.74 6.50
CA THR A 67 -1.62 20.59 5.04
C THR A 67 -1.21 19.20 4.58
N VAL A 68 -0.06 18.67 5.02
CA VAL A 68 0.43 17.34 4.67
C VAL A 68 -0.50 16.24 5.22
N ALA A 69 -1.05 16.46 6.41
CA ALA A 69 -2.04 15.54 6.96
C ALA A 69 -3.33 15.52 6.14
N ALA A 70 -3.81 16.68 5.68
CA ALA A 70 -4.98 16.80 4.82
C ALA A 70 -4.75 16.13 3.45
N GLU A 71 -3.61 16.40 2.80
CA GLU A 71 -3.23 15.78 1.53
C GLU A 71 -3.18 14.24 1.63
N LEU A 72 -2.63 13.69 2.72
CA LEU A 72 -2.60 12.25 2.94
C LEU A 72 -4.00 11.65 3.10
N GLN A 73 -4.95 12.39 3.70
CA GLN A 73 -6.33 11.94 3.80
C GLN A 73 -7.01 11.95 2.43
N GLU A 74 -6.79 12.97 1.61
CA GLU A 74 -7.32 13.04 0.25
C GLU A 74 -6.79 11.90 -0.61
N LEU A 75 -5.49 11.64 -0.57
CA LEU A 75 -4.88 10.51 -1.30
C LEU A 75 -5.49 9.17 -0.89
N ARG A 76 -5.79 8.97 0.40
CA ARG A 76 -6.47 7.76 0.88
C ARG A 76 -7.90 7.65 0.36
N LYS A 77 -8.64 8.75 0.28
CA LYS A 77 -10.00 8.78 -0.27
C LYS A 77 -10.00 8.43 -1.77
N VAL A 78 -9.09 9.05 -2.53
CA VAL A 78 -8.94 8.80 -3.97
C VAL A 78 -8.58 7.35 -4.25
N LYS A 79 -7.63 6.77 -3.51
CA LYS A 79 -7.26 5.35 -3.66
C LYS A 79 -8.44 4.40 -3.43
N LYS A 80 -9.23 4.63 -2.37
CA LYS A 80 -10.43 3.82 -2.10
C LYS A 80 -11.49 3.95 -3.19
N ALA A 81 -11.70 5.16 -3.71
CA ALA A 81 -12.63 5.40 -4.81
C ALA A 81 -12.17 4.68 -6.08
N TYR A 82 -10.88 4.74 -6.39
CA TYR A 82 -10.30 4.05 -7.54
C TYR A 82 -10.43 2.53 -7.44
N GLU A 83 -10.15 1.94 -6.27
CA GLU A 83 -10.33 0.50 -6.04
C GLU A 83 -11.79 0.07 -6.24
N ARG A 84 -12.74 0.85 -5.71
CA ARG A 84 -14.18 0.58 -5.90
C ARG A 84 -14.57 0.66 -7.37
N LEU A 85 -14.16 1.71 -8.06
CA LEU A 85 -14.46 1.90 -9.49
C LEU A 85 -13.88 0.77 -10.33
N LYS A 86 -12.67 0.29 -10.00
CA LYS A 86 -12.05 -0.84 -10.68
C LYS A 86 -12.88 -2.13 -10.54
N VAL A 87 -13.38 -2.41 -9.33
CA VAL A 87 -14.25 -3.58 -9.09
C VAL A 87 -15.56 -3.47 -9.86
N GLU A 88 -16.21 -2.30 -9.81
CA GLU A 88 -17.46 -2.05 -10.55
C GLU A 88 -17.26 -2.21 -12.06
N HIS A 89 -16.18 -1.65 -12.60
CA HIS A 89 -15.85 -1.77 -14.01
C HIS A 89 -15.57 -3.22 -14.44
N ASP A 90 -14.84 -3.98 -13.62
CA ASP A 90 -14.58 -5.40 -13.90
C ASP A 90 -15.86 -6.24 -13.85
N LEU A 91 -16.80 -5.90 -12.97
CA LEU A 91 -18.12 -6.53 -12.91
C LEU A 91 -18.95 -6.21 -14.15
N LEU A 92 -19.00 -4.94 -14.57
CA LEU A 92 -19.72 -4.51 -15.78
C LEU A 92 -19.15 -5.19 -17.04
N LYS A 93 -17.82 -5.28 -17.15
CA LYS A 93 -17.16 -6.01 -18.24
C LYS A 93 -17.59 -7.47 -18.30
N LYS A 94 -17.62 -8.16 -17.15
CA LYS A 94 -18.08 -9.56 -17.06
C LYS A 94 -19.55 -9.69 -17.47
N ALA A 95 -20.41 -8.76 -17.08
CA ALA A 95 -21.82 -8.76 -17.45
C ALA A 95 -22.02 -8.57 -18.97
N ILE A 96 -21.29 -7.63 -19.58
CA ILE A 96 -21.31 -7.41 -21.03
C ILE A 96 -20.84 -8.67 -21.76
N ALA A 97 -19.72 -9.26 -21.33
CA ALA A 97 -19.21 -10.49 -21.91
C ALA A 97 -20.25 -11.64 -21.83
N PHE A 98 -20.87 -11.83 -20.67
CA PHE A 98 -21.93 -12.83 -20.49
C PHE A 98 -23.13 -12.59 -21.41
N SER A 99 -23.64 -11.35 -21.48
CA SER A 99 -24.77 -10.98 -22.34
C SER A 99 -24.46 -11.18 -23.82
N SER A 100 -23.26 -10.80 -24.25
CA SER A 100 -22.81 -11.01 -25.64
C SER A 100 -22.70 -12.49 -26.00
N ALA A 101 -22.18 -13.34 -25.09
CA ALA A 101 -22.10 -14.78 -25.28
C ALA A 101 -23.47 -15.48 -25.28
N GLN A 102 -24.50 -14.90 -24.64
CA GLN A 102 -25.87 -15.43 -24.70
C GLN A 102 -26.54 -15.11 -26.04
N LYS A 103 -26.30 -13.92 -26.61
CA LYS A 103 -26.78 -13.57 -27.97
C LYS A 103 -26.25 -14.49 -29.06
N THR A 104 -25.08 -15.11 -28.88
CA THR A 104 -24.55 -16.08 -29.86
C THR A 104 -25.11 -17.50 -29.69
N LYS A 105 -25.78 -17.80 -28.57
CA LYS A 105 -26.33 -19.14 -28.26
C LYS A 105 -27.83 -19.27 -28.57
N SER A 106 -28.49 -18.22 -29.06
CA SER A 106 -29.84 -18.36 -29.61
C SER A 106 -29.78 -19.25 -30.86
N SER A 107 -30.25 -20.49 -30.72
CA SER A 107 -30.43 -21.46 -31.80
C SER A 107 -31.19 -20.84 -32.98
N PRO A 108 -30.89 -21.22 -34.23
CA PRO A 108 -31.65 -20.78 -35.39
C PRO A 108 -33.07 -21.34 -35.28
N SER A 109 -34.01 -20.51 -34.83
CA SER A 109 -35.42 -20.87 -34.75
C SER A 109 -36.01 -20.90 -36.16
N SER A 110 -36.31 -22.11 -36.63
CA SER A 110 -37.38 -22.47 -37.58
C SER A 110 -37.63 -21.50 -38.75
N ALA A 111 -37.04 -21.79 -39.91
CA ALA A 111 -37.51 -21.24 -41.18
C ALA A 111 -38.11 -22.36 -42.06
N ALA A 112 -39.43 -22.24 -42.25
CA ALA A 112 -40.26 -22.77 -43.32
C ALA A 112 -40.53 -24.28 -43.37
N SER A 113 -41.61 -24.66 -42.70
CA SER A 113 -42.60 -25.58 -43.26
C SER A 113 -42.98 -25.14 -44.67
N LYS A 114 -42.55 -25.87 -45.70
CA LYS A 114 -43.22 -25.82 -47.01
C LYS A 114 -43.51 -27.23 -47.48
N ALA A 115 -44.81 -27.51 -47.43
CA ALA A 115 -45.53 -28.61 -48.04
C ALA A 115 -44.87 -29.14 -49.33
N ARG A 116 -44.87 -30.46 -49.48
CA ARG A 116 -44.96 -31.03 -50.82
C ARG A 116 -45.85 -32.27 -50.83
N THR A 117 -46.98 -32.02 -51.47
CA THR A 117 -48.14 -32.81 -51.82
C THR A 117 -47.81 -33.98 -52.75
N ARG A 118 -48.56 -35.08 -52.54
CA ARG A 118 -48.97 -36.18 -53.44
C ARG A 118 -47.91 -37.09 -54.06
#